data_AF-A0A2C5Y214-F1
#
_entry.id   AF-A0A2C5Y214-F1
#
_cell.length_a   1.000
_cell.length_b   1.000
_cell.length_c   1.000
_cell.angle_alpha   90.00
_cell.angle_beta   90.00
_cell.angle_gamma   90.00
#
_symmetry.space_group_name_H-M   'P 1'
#
loop_
_entity.id
_entity.type
_entity.pdbx_description
1 polymer ?
#
loop_
_entity_poly.entity_id
_entity_poly.type
_entity_poly.pdbx_seq_one_letter_code
_entity_poly.pdbx_strand_id
1 'polypeptide(L)'
;MRTGSLVQRGPVDITTRSRLDTPNRQMELNGLGILTAAFATARFGRSMPPFTTEDFALLPFYVDQQAIRGATKSNMTAKTTSLFAQLTCVPAAAGKPKFYKKDADDMVEWEIHTANSSRRDTACSYFFRLHYQPLGIPDLWMEYFGVHFNKTGPFRPGDFALSSKCPLNSSPAKTAMIISALQPPSRWNSTVDQIRPQTCERRYYKQEVMATVSASDFKVYPESVRPLSDPSPLLPTEFDIFNFEQLLLQNSFRLGYDDQGTKYQFPSNLDEVEKWMASYHPSFYDPSWIITSRMLLFADALYTQNSSAGAKADPEAIEKAIYRAHKYLFSYAASSTLANQTGHQLDNQTATLATPAYGILVSFYFATAAECLLLLIAIIALTLLYFCRKAQCHLQSNPNSISRLCRICNASPGIINLYKTLATNNGKQLESLLKDCSFRLSHCGCADQCQLWLEQVKPSAVHPGYGQTGQARPSESANAHADHYKPAIPFEVTRKAGTLLITILLGVIPAFAILKWQEVSQAGKFSLLVGWN
;
A
#
# COMPACT_ATOMS: atom_id res chain seq x y z
N MET A 1 0.90 -7.72 -23.18
CA MET A 1 1.50 -6.83 -22.16
C MET A 1 0.65 -6.90 -20.92
N ARG A 2 1.24 -7.19 -19.76
CA ARG A 2 0.53 -7.17 -18.47
C ARG A 2 1.18 -6.07 -17.64
N THR A 3 0.40 -5.07 -17.26
CA THR A 3 0.84 -4.08 -16.27
C THR A 3 0.72 -4.76 -14.90
N GLY A 4 1.78 -4.70 -14.11
CA GLY A 4 1.82 -5.26 -12.76
C GLY A 4 2.41 -4.24 -11.80
N SER A 5 1.90 -4.22 -10.56
CA SER A 5 2.51 -3.46 -9.47
C SER A 5 3.46 -4.37 -8.70
N LEU A 6 4.72 -3.96 -8.57
CA LEU A 6 5.69 -4.60 -7.70
C LEU A 6 5.93 -3.70 -6.49
N VAL A 7 6.06 -4.27 -5.29
CA VAL A 7 6.40 -3.47 -4.10
C VAL A 7 7.92 -3.43 -3.99
N GLN A 8 8.51 -2.25 -4.23
CA GLN A 8 9.92 -2.01 -3.99
C GLN A 8 10.13 -1.68 -2.52
N ARG A 9 11.10 -2.34 -1.89
CA ARG A 9 11.49 -2.06 -0.49
C ARG A 9 12.91 -1.51 -0.46
N GLY A 10 13.11 -0.41 0.24
CA GLY A 10 14.41 0.22 0.42
C GLY A 10 14.60 0.74 1.85
N PRO A 11 15.83 0.70 2.38
CA PRO A 11 16.14 1.38 3.63
C PRO A 11 16.07 2.90 3.42
N VAL A 12 15.59 3.61 4.43
CA VAL A 12 15.57 5.07 4.50
C VAL A 12 15.93 5.52 5.92
N ASP A 13 16.55 6.68 6.04
CA ASP A 13 16.98 7.20 7.33
C ASP A 13 15.85 7.95 8.04
N ILE A 14 15.73 7.69 9.34
CA ILE A 14 14.83 8.36 10.26
C ILE A 14 15.47 9.67 10.69
N THR A 15 14.82 10.78 10.36
CA THR A 15 15.30 12.14 10.66
C THR A 15 14.84 12.63 12.02
N THR A 16 13.66 12.19 12.47
CA THR A 16 13.06 12.60 13.74
C THR A 16 12.40 11.41 14.42
N ARG A 17 12.56 11.30 15.74
CA ARG A 17 11.74 10.45 16.60
C ARG A 17 11.05 11.30 17.64
N SER A 18 9.99 10.79 18.22
CA SER A 18 9.32 11.44 19.34
C SER A 18 9.49 10.63 20.62
N ARG A 19 9.42 11.32 21.75
CA ARG A 19 9.34 10.75 23.10
C ARG A 19 8.12 11.32 23.81
N LEU A 20 7.76 10.73 24.94
CA LEU A 20 6.86 11.40 25.88
C LEU A 20 7.55 12.66 26.42
N ASP A 21 6.79 13.75 26.52
CA ASP A 21 7.24 15.02 27.09
C ASP A 21 7.48 14.87 28.60
N THR A 22 8.05 15.89 29.24
CA THR A 22 8.24 15.92 30.69
C THR A 22 6.89 15.92 31.43
N PRO A 23 6.76 15.25 32.60
CA PRO A 23 5.49 15.20 33.35
C PRO A 23 4.81 16.56 33.57
N ASN A 24 5.58 17.62 33.86
CA ASN A 24 5.04 18.97 34.02
C ASN A 24 4.36 19.47 32.74
N ARG A 25 4.96 19.24 31.58
CA ARG A 25 4.38 19.63 30.29
C ARG A 25 3.21 18.74 29.91
N GLN A 26 3.27 17.45 30.26
CA GLN A 26 2.14 16.54 30.10
C GLN A 26 0.92 17.03 30.88
N MET A 27 1.09 17.59 32.09
CA MET A 27 -0.02 18.13 32.87
C MET A 27 -0.73 19.29 32.17
N GLU A 28 0.03 20.18 31.51
CA GLU A 28 -0.53 21.29 30.73
C GLU A 28 -1.23 20.81 29.45
N LEU A 29 -0.69 19.76 28.82
CA LEU A 29 -1.26 19.20 27.59
C LEU A 29 -2.50 18.34 27.89
N ASN A 30 -2.45 17.51 28.94
CA ASN A 30 -3.52 16.62 29.44
C ASN A 30 -4.67 17.39 30.11
N GLY A 31 -5.32 18.26 29.33
CA GLY A 31 -6.50 19.02 29.74
C GLY A 31 -7.80 18.51 29.10
N LEU A 32 -8.89 19.26 29.37
CA LEU A 32 -10.22 19.01 28.80
C LEU A 32 -10.23 18.93 27.27
N GLY A 33 -9.38 19.71 26.59
CA GLY A 33 -9.32 19.74 25.13
C GLY A 33 -9.02 18.39 24.50
N ILE A 34 -8.17 17.57 25.15
CA ILE A 34 -7.89 16.20 24.71
C ILE A 34 -9.14 15.34 24.82
N LEU A 35 -9.87 15.43 25.93
CA LEU A 35 -11.09 14.64 26.09
C LEU A 35 -12.17 15.06 25.08
N THR A 36 -12.32 16.36 24.80
CA THR A 36 -13.24 16.84 23.76
C THR A 36 -12.86 16.25 22.40
N ALA A 37 -11.57 16.30 22.03
CA ALA A 37 -11.10 15.80 20.75
C ALA A 37 -11.20 14.27 20.64
N ALA A 38 -10.89 13.55 21.71
CA ALA A 38 -11.09 12.12 21.84
C ALA A 38 -12.58 11.75 21.72
N PHE A 39 -13.47 12.48 22.40
CA PHE A 39 -14.91 12.19 22.34
C PHE A 39 -15.44 12.43 20.94
N ALA A 40 -15.04 13.53 20.31
CA ALA A 40 -15.41 13.83 18.93
C ALA A 40 -14.94 12.74 17.95
N THR A 41 -13.76 12.17 18.20
CA THR A 41 -13.20 11.09 17.40
C THR A 41 -13.98 9.80 17.59
N ALA A 42 -14.26 9.40 18.83
CA ALA A 42 -15.07 8.22 19.16
C ALA A 42 -16.51 8.32 18.63
N ARG A 43 -17.18 9.46 18.85
CA ARG A 43 -18.61 9.65 18.57
C ARG A 43 -18.90 9.95 17.09
N PHE A 44 -18.07 10.76 16.45
CA PHE A 44 -18.31 11.24 15.08
C PHE A 44 -17.42 10.56 14.03
N GLY A 45 -16.65 9.53 14.42
CA GLY A 45 -15.84 8.76 13.49
C GLY A 45 -14.72 9.56 12.82
N ARG A 46 -14.16 10.56 13.52
CA ARG A 46 -12.97 11.26 13.00
C ARG A 46 -11.77 10.30 12.96
N SER A 47 -10.77 10.62 12.15
CA SER A 47 -9.52 9.85 12.13
C SER A 47 -8.79 9.98 13.46
N MET A 48 -8.25 8.86 13.95
CA MET A 48 -7.32 8.87 15.09
C MET A 48 -6.10 9.76 14.79
N PRO A 49 -5.45 10.32 15.83
CA PRO A 49 -4.18 11.01 15.65
C PRO A 49 -3.15 10.12 14.92
N PRO A 50 -2.21 10.73 14.18
CA PRO A 50 -1.05 10.04 13.62
C PRO A 50 -0.40 9.06 14.61
N PHE A 51 0.07 7.91 14.13
CA PHE A 51 0.72 6.88 14.95
C PHE A 51 -0.15 6.28 16.07
N THR A 52 -1.47 6.49 16.05
CA THR A 52 -2.36 6.10 17.15
C THR A 52 -3.48 5.18 16.68
N THR A 53 -3.83 4.21 17.54
CA THR A 53 -4.98 3.32 17.38
C THR A 53 -5.84 3.38 18.64
N GLU A 54 -7.00 2.72 18.65
CA GLU A 54 -7.83 2.65 19.85
C GLU A 54 -7.19 1.85 21.00
N ASP A 55 -6.29 0.92 20.68
CA ASP A 55 -5.70 0.03 21.68
C ASP A 55 -4.34 0.54 22.21
N PHE A 56 -3.61 1.29 21.38
CA PHE A 56 -2.25 1.74 21.68
C PHE A 56 -1.84 2.94 20.83
N ALA A 57 -0.84 3.68 21.31
CA ALA A 57 -0.14 4.72 20.57
C ALA A 57 1.31 4.29 20.31
N LEU A 58 1.84 4.58 19.13
CA LEU A 58 3.26 4.40 18.83
C LEU A 58 3.99 5.72 19.04
N LEU A 59 5.22 5.67 19.54
CA LEU A 59 6.10 6.83 19.47
C LEU A 59 6.40 7.14 17.99
N PRO A 60 6.10 8.37 17.51
CA PRO A 60 6.33 8.71 16.12
C PRO A 60 7.79 8.60 15.68
N PHE A 61 7.94 8.31 14.39
CA PHE A 61 9.19 8.40 13.67
C PHE A 61 8.93 8.99 12.28
N TYR A 62 9.84 9.83 11.80
CA TYR A 62 9.71 10.51 10.53
C TYR A 62 10.98 10.29 9.70
N VAL A 63 10.81 10.14 8.39
CA VAL A 63 11.91 10.01 7.43
C VAL A 63 11.97 11.27 6.56
N ASP A 64 13.05 11.45 5.81
CA ASP A 64 13.20 12.61 4.93
C ASP A 64 12.04 12.68 3.91
N GLN A 65 11.37 13.83 3.83
CA GLN A 65 10.29 14.09 2.87
C GLN A 65 10.75 13.88 1.42
N GLN A 66 12.02 14.13 1.10
CA GLN A 66 12.54 13.89 -0.25
C GLN A 66 12.45 12.41 -0.64
N ALA A 67 12.61 11.49 0.32
CA ALA A 67 12.43 10.06 0.10
C ALA A 67 10.96 9.67 -0.15
N ILE A 68 10.00 10.50 0.28
CA ILE A 68 8.56 10.23 0.21
C ILE A 68 7.88 10.94 -0.98
N ARG A 69 8.47 12.02 -1.54
CA ARG A 69 7.85 12.93 -2.53
C ARG A 69 7.31 12.27 -3.81
N GLY A 70 7.71 11.04 -4.14
CA GLY A 70 7.19 10.29 -5.30
C GLY A 70 6.16 9.21 -4.98
N ALA A 71 5.79 9.02 -3.71
CA ALA A 71 5.36 7.71 -3.22
C ALA A 71 4.06 7.78 -2.40
N THR A 72 2.99 8.33 -2.99
CA THR A 72 1.68 8.63 -2.36
C THR A 72 0.90 7.44 -1.79
N LYS A 73 1.39 6.20 -1.96
CA LYS A 73 0.81 4.96 -1.40
C LYS A 73 1.87 4.08 -0.72
N SER A 74 2.84 4.71 -0.10
CA SER A 74 3.97 3.99 0.50
C SER A 74 3.73 3.70 1.96
N ASN A 75 4.33 2.62 2.42
CA ASN A 75 4.29 2.22 3.82
C ASN A 75 5.70 2.27 4.40
N MET A 76 5.83 2.79 5.61
CA MET A 76 7.09 2.86 6.34
C MET A 76 7.04 1.87 7.49
N THR A 77 8.09 1.07 7.64
CA THR A 77 8.23 0.13 8.74
C THR A 77 9.48 0.45 9.53
N ALA A 78 9.35 0.63 10.84
CA ALA A 78 10.49 0.90 11.70
C ALA A 78 10.32 0.30 13.09
N LYS A 79 11.46 0.12 13.78
CA LYS A 79 11.47 -0.11 15.23
C LYS A 79 10.98 1.15 15.93
N THR A 80 10.00 1.00 16.82
CA THR A 80 9.46 2.06 17.68
C THR A 80 8.95 1.48 19.00
N THR A 81 8.35 2.31 19.85
CA THR A 81 7.77 1.92 21.13
C THR A 81 6.25 2.03 21.05
N SER A 82 5.55 0.95 21.41
CA SER A 82 4.11 0.95 21.65
C SER A 82 3.83 1.30 23.10
N LEU A 83 2.88 2.21 23.31
CA LEU A 83 2.36 2.64 24.60
C LEU A 83 0.90 2.20 24.69
N PHE A 84 0.56 1.40 25.70
CA PHE A 84 -0.80 0.90 25.88
C PHE A 84 -1.19 0.77 27.34
N ALA A 85 -2.50 0.74 27.59
CA ALA A 85 -3.07 0.51 28.90
C ALA A 85 -3.69 -0.89 29.00
N GLN A 86 -3.74 -1.40 30.22
CA GLN A 86 -4.43 -2.62 30.56
C GLN A 86 -5.24 -2.39 31.84
N LEU A 87 -6.50 -2.77 31.77
CA LEU A 87 -7.42 -2.75 32.91
C LEU A 87 -7.78 -4.20 33.21
N THR A 88 -7.44 -4.68 34.40
CA THR A 88 -7.70 -6.05 34.83
C THR A 88 -8.66 -6.02 36.00
N CYS A 89 -9.93 -6.43 35.78
CA CYS A 89 -10.90 -6.49 36.86
C CYS A 89 -11.03 -7.89 37.44
N VAL A 90 -11.29 -7.93 38.74
CA VAL A 90 -11.71 -9.12 39.46
C VAL A 90 -13.04 -8.83 40.14
N PRO A 91 -13.95 -9.82 40.25
CA PRO A 91 -15.17 -9.67 41.02
C PRO A 91 -14.86 -9.18 42.45
N ALA A 92 -15.77 -8.41 43.02
CA ALA A 92 -15.74 -8.02 44.43
C ALA A 92 -17.03 -8.49 45.11
N ALA A 93 -16.97 -8.68 46.42
CA ALA A 93 -18.12 -9.09 47.20
C ALA A 93 -18.82 -7.86 47.79
N ALA A 94 -20.13 -7.73 47.55
CA ALA A 94 -20.96 -6.75 48.24
C ALA A 94 -21.51 -7.35 49.54
N GLY A 95 -21.37 -6.62 50.64
CA GLY A 95 -22.04 -6.87 51.89
C GLY A 95 -23.53 -6.54 51.81
N LYS A 96 -24.27 -6.84 52.88
CA LYS A 96 -25.70 -6.52 52.94
C LYS A 96 -25.93 -5.01 52.86
N PRO A 97 -26.92 -4.53 52.07
CA PRO A 97 -27.26 -3.12 52.02
C PRO A 97 -27.67 -2.59 53.40
N LYS A 98 -27.23 -1.38 53.73
CA LYS A 98 -27.68 -0.61 54.90
C LYS A 98 -28.49 0.57 54.42
N PHE A 99 -29.71 0.71 54.93
CA PHE A 99 -30.60 1.80 54.57
C PHE A 99 -30.54 2.89 55.65
N TYR A 100 -30.31 4.13 55.23
CA TYR A 100 -30.26 5.31 56.10
C TYR A 100 -31.35 6.31 55.71
N LYS A 101 -32.18 6.69 56.67
CA LYS A 101 -33.21 7.71 56.50
C LYS A 101 -32.79 8.96 57.26
N LYS A 102 -32.50 10.06 56.56
CA LYS A 102 -32.13 11.32 57.23
C LYS A 102 -32.78 12.51 56.54
N ASP A 103 -33.70 13.18 57.24
CA ASP A 103 -34.19 14.55 56.97
C ASP A 103 -34.38 14.92 55.47
N ALA A 104 -35.11 14.06 54.73
CA ALA A 104 -35.44 14.14 53.29
C ALA A 104 -34.51 13.42 52.30
N ASP A 105 -33.48 12.72 52.79
CA ASP A 105 -32.53 11.98 51.96
C ASP A 105 -32.50 10.50 52.36
N ASP A 106 -33.11 9.70 51.50
CA ASP A 106 -33.17 8.24 51.63
C ASP A 106 -31.91 7.67 50.93
N MET A 107 -31.03 7.00 51.67
CA MET A 107 -29.78 6.47 51.13
C MET A 107 -29.64 4.96 51.38
N VAL A 108 -29.01 4.27 50.44
CA VAL A 108 -28.55 2.89 50.62
C VAL A 108 -27.02 2.82 50.50
N GLU A 109 -26.39 2.06 51.39
CA GLU A 109 -24.93 1.86 51.44
C GLU A 109 -24.59 0.37 51.36
N TRP A 110 -23.58 0.05 50.57
CA TRP A 110 -22.96 -1.28 50.52
C TRP A 110 -21.51 -1.19 50.99
N GLU A 111 -21.09 -2.19 51.77
CA GLU A 111 -19.68 -2.42 52.06
C GLU A 111 -19.14 -3.44 51.06
N ILE A 112 -18.16 -3.05 50.26
CA ILE A 112 -17.59 -3.85 49.17
C ILE A 112 -16.21 -4.35 49.61
N HIS A 113 -15.97 -5.65 49.47
CA HIS A 113 -14.73 -6.33 49.81
C HIS A 113 -14.06 -6.86 48.54
N THR A 114 -12.74 -6.69 48.41
CA THR A 114 -11.97 -7.26 47.29
C THR A 114 -11.94 -8.79 47.39
N ALA A 115 -12.20 -9.52 46.29
CA ALA A 115 -12.41 -10.98 46.35
C ALA A 115 -11.17 -11.82 46.71
N ASN A 116 -9.98 -11.22 46.84
CA ASN A 116 -8.73 -11.96 47.04
C ASN A 116 -8.19 -11.92 48.47
N SER A 117 -8.96 -11.42 49.44
CA SER A 117 -8.54 -11.43 50.84
C SER A 117 -9.26 -12.55 51.61
N SER A 118 -8.65 -13.72 51.67
CA SER A 118 -9.05 -14.75 52.65
C SER A 118 -8.91 -14.27 54.11
N ARG A 119 -8.21 -13.15 54.35
CA ARG A 119 -8.13 -12.43 55.62
C ARG A 119 -8.79 -11.05 55.50
N ARG A 120 -9.90 -10.83 56.22
CA ARG A 120 -10.60 -9.53 56.29
C ARG A 120 -9.70 -8.39 56.79
N ASP A 121 -8.64 -8.72 57.51
CA ASP A 121 -7.76 -7.75 58.17
C ASP A 121 -6.69 -7.15 57.23
N THR A 122 -6.53 -7.71 56.02
CA THR A 122 -5.54 -7.26 55.02
C THR A 122 -6.17 -6.69 53.74
N ALA A 123 -7.50 -6.72 53.64
CA ALA A 123 -8.23 -6.25 52.47
C ALA A 123 -8.59 -4.76 52.56
N CYS A 124 -8.70 -4.11 51.41
CA CYS A 124 -9.47 -2.88 51.31
C CYS A 124 -10.96 -3.19 51.45
N SER A 125 -11.66 -2.49 52.33
CA SER A 125 -13.13 -2.36 52.25
C SER A 125 -13.50 -0.98 51.71
N TYR A 126 -14.51 -0.96 50.85
CA TYR A 126 -15.02 0.25 50.22
C TYR A 126 -16.48 0.43 50.61
N PHE A 127 -16.88 1.65 50.94
CA PHE A 127 -18.30 1.96 51.16
C PHE A 127 -18.79 2.68 49.92
N PHE A 128 -19.81 2.10 49.29
CA PHE A 128 -20.53 2.70 48.18
C PHE A 128 -21.89 3.18 48.68
N ARG A 129 -22.20 4.46 48.46
CA ARG A 129 -23.47 5.09 48.84
C ARG A 129 -24.21 5.52 47.60
N LEU A 130 -25.50 5.21 47.56
CA LEU A 130 -26.41 5.63 46.53
C LEU A 130 -27.57 6.36 47.20
N HIS A 131 -27.80 7.60 46.81
CA HIS A 131 -28.99 8.34 47.18
C HIS A 131 -30.17 7.82 46.36
N TYR A 132 -31.30 7.62 47.03
CA TYR A 132 -32.54 7.26 46.39
C TYR A 132 -33.10 8.50 45.69
N GLN A 133 -33.09 8.49 44.36
CA GLN A 133 -33.81 9.49 43.56
C GLN A 133 -35.07 8.83 42.97
N PRO A 134 -36.27 9.40 43.18
CA PRO A 134 -37.51 8.88 42.58
C PRO A 134 -37.59 9.09 41.04
N LEU A 135 -36.56 9.67 40.43
CA LEU A 135 -36.52 10.02 39.01
C LEU A 135 -35.95 8.85 38.18
N GLY A 136 -36.82 7.90 37.84
CA GLY A 136 -36.71 7.04 36.65
C GLY A 136 -35.31 6.59 36.24
N ILE A 137 -34.52 6.04 37.18
CA ILE A 137 -33.20 5.50 36.85
C ILE A 137 -33.42 4.33 35.85
N PRO A 138 -32.64 4.25 34.76
CA PRO A 138 -32.77 3.16 33.78
C PRO A 138 -32.68 1.79 34.45
N ASP A 139 -33.30 0.78 33.83
CA ASP A 139 -33.32 -0.63 34.29
C ASP A 139 -31.93 -1.24 34.50
N LEU A 140 -30.86 -0.57 34.04
CA LEU A 140 -29.48 -0.89 34.34
C LEU A 140 -28.71 0.39 34.72
N TRP A 141 -28.00 0.33 35.84
CA TRP A 141 -27.06 1.36 36.27
C TRP A 141 -25.65 0.77 36.34
N MET A 142 -24.66 1.40 35.70
CA MET A 142 -23.24 1.04 35.83
C MET A 142 -22.41 2.31 35.96
N GLU A 143 -21.42 2.29 36.86
CA GLU A 143 -20.58 3.45 37.11
C GLU A 143 -19.13 3.03 37.41
N TYR A 144 -18.18 3.90 37.02
CA TYR A 144 -16.75 3.70 37.19
C TYR A 144 -16.19 4.72 38.19
N PHE A 145 -15.64 4.21 39.29
CA PHE A 145 -15.11 5.00 40.39
C PHE A 145 -13.61 4.87 40.53
N GLY A 146 -12.97 6.00 40.80
CA GLY A 146 -11.59 6.05 41.28
C GLY A 146 -11.56 5.78 42.77
N VAL A 147 -10.64 4.93 43.23
CA VAL A 147 -10.39 4.78 44.67
C VAL A 147 -9.45 5.89 45.13
N HIS A 148 -9.97 6.94 45.76
CA HIS A 148 -9.13 7.97 46.38
C HIS A 148 -8.95 7.74 47.89
N PHE A 149 -7.71 8.03 48.34
CA PHE A 149 -7.31 8.06 49.73
C PHE A 149 -7.15 9.52 50.16
N ASN A 150 -8.19 10.14 50.74
CA ASN A 150 -8.01 10.89 51.99
C ASN A 150 -9.33 11.39 52.58
N LYS A 151 -9.41 11.42 53.91
CA LYS A 151 -10.50 12.01 54.71
C LYS A 151 -10.43 13.55 54.81
N THR A 152 -9.41 14.21 54.23
CA THR A 152 -9.07 15.61 54.55
C THR A 152 -8.74 16.51 53.35
N GLY A 153 -8.99 16.08 52.11
CA GLY A 153 -8.92 16.98 50.95
C GLY A 153 -10.11 17.96 50.92
N PRO A 154 -9.98 19.15 50.31
CA PRO A 154 -11.09 20.13 50.21
C PRO A 154 -12.27 19.61 49.37
N PHE A 155 -12.04 18.54 48.62
CA PHE A 155 -13.06 17.80 47.89
C PHE A 155 -13.74 16.82 48.84
N ARG A 156 -14.80 17.29 49.50
CA ARG A 156 -15.82 16.35 49.97
C ARG A 156 -16.29 15.56 48.72
N PRO A 157 -16.55 14.26 48.81
CA PRO A 157 -17.24 13.57 47.75
C PRO A 157 -18.70 14.06 47.73
N GLY A 158 -19.20 14.40 46.54
CA GLY A 158 -20.64 14.53 46.30
C GLY A 158 -21.34 13.17 46.48
N ASP A 159 -22.61 13.11 46.12
CA ASP A 159 -23.60 12.06 46.41
C ASP A 159 -23.17 10.59 46.12
N PHE A 160 -22.02 10.34 45.50
CA PHE A 160 -21.43 9.02 45.28
C PHE A 160 -20.01 8.95 45.88
N ALA A 161 -19.93 8.75 47.19
CA ALA A 161 -18.66 8.72 47.92
C ALA A 161 -18.11 7.30 48.04
N LEU A 162 -17.06 6.96 47.28
CA LEU A 162 -16.29 5.73 47.54
C LEU A 162 -15.30 6.00 48.68
N SER A 163 -15.69 5.69 49.92
CA SER A 163 -14.76 5.78 51.05
C SER A 163 -14.07 4.44 51.24
N SER A 164 -12.75 4.45 51.46
CA SER A 164 -11.95 3.24 51.61
C SER A 164 -11.40 3.11 53.02
N LYS A 165 -11.41 1.87 53.54
CA LYS A 165 -10.62 1.43 54.68
C LYS A 165 -9.64 0.40 54.14
N CYS A 166 -8.41 0.81 53.87
CA CYS A 166 -7.35 -0.13 53.54
C CYS A 166 -6.20 -0.06 54.55
N PRO A 167 -5.42 -1.16 54.68
CA PRO A 167 -4.19 -1.14 55.45
C PRO A 167 -3.20 -0.09 54.90
N LEU A 168 -2.38 0.49 55.77
CA LEU A 168 -1.34 1.49 55.43
C LEU A 168 -0.37 1.05 54.32
N ASN A 169 -0.18 -0.26 54.12
CA ASN A 169 0.73 -0.83 53.13
C ASN A 169 0.07 -1.13 51.77
N SER A 170 -1.24 -0.92 51.63
CA SER A 170 -1.91 -1.06 50.34
C SER A 170 -1.70 0.20 49.49
N SER A 171 -1.55 0.06 48.16
CA SER A 171 -1.43 1.18 47.21
C SER A 171 -2.75 1.36 46.44
N PRO A 172 -3.73 2.07 47.00
CA PRO A 172 -5.11 2.08 46.52
C PRO A 172 -5.25 3.00 45.30
N ALA A 173 -4.27 3.88 45.09
CA ALA A 173 -4.19 4.83 43.98
C ALA A 173 -4.19 4.18 42.59
N LYS A 174 -3.90 2.87 42.48
CA LYS A 174 -3.92 2.11 41.21
C LYS A 174 -5.19 1.31 41.00
N THR A 175 -6.09 1.29 41.99
CA THR A 175 -7.35 0.54 41.94
C THR A 175 -8.47 1.46 41.47
N ALA A 176 -9.30 0.97 40.56
CA ALA A 176 -10.60 1.53 40.23
C ALA A 176 -11.68 0.51 40.62
N MET A 177 -12.92 0.97 40.73
CA MET A 177 -14.06 0.11 41.01
C MET A 177 -15.13 0.33 39.96
N ILE A 178 -15.63 -0.76 39.39
CA ILE A 178 -16.83 -0.76 38.55
C ILE A 178 -17.96 -1.30 39.42
N ILE A 179 -19.07 -0.58 39.49
CA ILE A 179 -20.27 -1.07 40.16
C ILE A 179 -21.37 -1.09 39.13
N SER A 180 -22.06 -2.23 39.01
CA SER A 180 -23.27 -2.36 38.20
C SER A 180 -24.44 -2.86 39.04
N ALA A 181 -25.65 -2.45 38.68
CA ALA A 181 -26.90 -2.86 39.29
C ALA A 181 -27.95 -3.09 38.19
N LEU A 182 -28.55 -4.27 38.21
CA LEU A 182 -29.76 -4.57 37.45
C LEU A 182 -30.96 -4.09 38.27
N GLN A 183 -31.75 -3.18 37.73
CA GLN A 183 -32.91 -2.56 38.39
C GLN A 183 -32.53 -1.85 39.70
N PRO A 184 -31.95 -0.64 39.62
CA PRO A 184 -31.72 0.19 40.80
C PRO A 184 -33.03 0.39 41.58
N PRO A 185 -32.96 0.62 42.90
CA PRO A 185 -34.14 0.64 43.78
C PRO A 185 -35.18 1.62 43.24
N SER A 186 -36.33 1.10 42.80
CA SER A 186 -37.48 1.90 42.38
C SER A 186 -38.35 2.34 43.57
N ARG A 187 -38.10 1.77 44.76
CA ARG A 187 -38.75 2.13 46.04
C ARG A 187 -37.77 2.06 47.21
N TRP A 188 -37.93 2.96 48.18
CA TRP A 188 -37.34 2.81 49.52
C TRP A 188 -37.69 1.43 50.07
N ASN A 189 -36.70 0.66 50.52
CA ASN A 189 -36.88 -0.72 51.02
C ASN A 189 -37.22 -1.79 49.96
N SER A 190 -37.09 -1.49 48.66
CA SER A 190 -37.04 -2.53 47.63
C SER A 190 -35.73 -3.31 47.75
N THR A 191 -35.81 -4.62 47.53
CA THR A 191 -34.68 -5.55 47.58
C THR A 191 -33.71 -5.26 46.44
N VAL A 192 -32.78 -4.33 46.65
CA VAL A 192 -31.60 -4.19 45.79
C VAL A 192 -30.64 -5.32 46.15
N ASP A 193 -31.00 -6.53 45.74
CA ASP A 193 -30.27 -7.73 46.16
C ASP A 193 -28.99 -7.95 45.34
N GLN A 194 -28.78 -7.24 44.23
CA GLN A 194 -27.75 -7.60 43.26
C GLN A 194 -27.02 -6.40 42.65
N ILE A 195 -26.23 -5.69 43.48
CA ILE A 195 -25.08 -4.97 42.92
C ILE A 195 -23.99 -5.98 42.57
N ARG A 196 -23.28 -5.75 41.46
CA ARG A 196 -22.12 -6.52 41.03
C ARG A 196 -20.91 -5.60 41.00
N PRO A 197 -20.20 -5.48 42.13
CA PRO A 197 -18.98 -4.71 42.16
C PRO A 197 -17.82 -5.51 41.60
N GLN A 198 -16.92 -4.82 40.92
CA GLN A 198 -15.65 -5.34 40.41
C GLN A 198 -14.55 -4.36 40.79
N THR A 199 -13.40 -4.89 41.19
CA THR A 199 -12.21 -4.08 41.45
C THR A 199 -11.23 -4.26 40.32
N CYS A 200 -10.80 -3.14 39.73
CA CYS A 200 -9.99 -3.10 38.54
C CYS A 200 -8.61 -2.53 38.82
N GLU A 201 -7.58 -3.25 38.42
CA GLU A 201 -6.21 -2.78 38.46
C GLU A 201 -5.85 -2.10 37.12
N ARG A 202 -5.42 -0.85 37.20
CA ARG A 202 -5.00 -0.03 36.06
C ARG A 202 -3.49 -0.14 35.89
N ARG A 203 -3.05 -0.55 34.71
CA ARG A 203 -1.63 -0.69 34.37
C ARG A 203 -1.33 -0.04 33.03
N TYR A 204 -0.14 0.54 32.93
CA TYR A 204 0.34 1.25 31.75
C TYR A 204 1.69 0.68 31.37
N TYR A 205 1.86 0.42 30.08
CA TYR A 205 3.02 -0.31 29.56
C TYR A 205 3.64 0.40 28.37
N LYS A 206 4.93 0.15 28.22
CA LYS A 206 5.70 0.43 27.00
C LYS A 206 6.38 -0.84 26.51
N GLN A 207 6.40 -1.04 25.20
CA GLN A 207 6.97 -2.23 24.57
C GLN A 207 7.68 -1.84 23.27
N GLU A 208 8.88 -2.38 23.02
CA GLU A 208 9.53 -2.19 21.73
C GLU A 208 8.82 -3.05 20.68
N VAL A 209 8.49 -2.45 19.54
CA VAL A 209 7.78 -3.10 18.45
C VAL A 209 8.38 -2.73 17.10
N MET A 210 8.22 -3.61 16.12
CA MET A 210 8.33 -3.28 14.70
C MET A 210 6.94 -2.95 14.20
N ALA A 211 6.72 -1.75 13.66
CA ALA A 211 5.41 -1.31 13.22
C ALA A 211 5.44 -0.70 11.82
N THR A 212 4.41 -0.97 11.03
CA THR A 212 4.19 -0.36 9.73
C THR A 212 3.14 0.74 9.85
N VAL A 213 3.46 1.91 9.29
CA VAL A 213 2.56 3.05 9.15
C VAL A 213 2.48 3.49 7.70
N SER A 214 1.38 4.11 7.33
CA SER A 214 1.24 4.78 6.03
C SER A 214 2.16 6.00 5.96
N ALA A 215 2.84 6.21 4.83
CA ALA A 215 3.75 7.33 4.63
C ALA A 215 3.03 8.66 4.41
N SER A 216 1.74 8.65 4.05
CA SER A 216 0.98 9.87 3.73
C SER A 216 0.30 10.49 4.95
N ASP A 217 -0.32 9.67 5.80
CA ASP A 217 -1.16 10.09 6.92
C ASP A 217 -0.72 9.49 8.26
N PHE A 218 0.36 8.68 8.27
CA PHE A 218 0.89 8.03 9.46
C PHE A 218 -0.12 7.14 10.18
N LYS A 219 -1.13 6.65 9.45
CA LYS A 219 -2.07 5.66 9.97
C LYS A 219 -1.33 4.35 10.25
N VAL A 220 -1.53 3.80 11.44
CA VAL A 220 -0.95 2.52 11.85
C VAL A 220 -1.72 1.37 11.22
N TYR A 221 -1.01 0.33 10.78
CA TYR A 221 -1.57 -0.96 10.39
C TYR A 221 -1.46 -1.93 11.57
N PRO A 222 -2.51 -2.13 12.40
CA PRO A 222 -2.39 -2.88 13.65
C PRO A 222 -1.87 -4.32 13.46
N GLU A 223 -2.28 -4.97 12.37
CA GLU A 223 -1.86 -6.32 11.98
C GLU A 223 -0.36 -6.43 11.62
N SER A 224 0.31 -5.31 11.36
CA SER A 224 1.74 -5.27 11.06
C SER A 224 2.61 -5.20 12.30
N VAL A 225 2.03 -4.86 13.47
CA VAL A 225 2.79 -4.60 14.69
C VAL A 225 3.30 -5.91 15.28
N ARG A 226 4.62 -6.02 15.41
CA ARG A 226 5.29 -7.20 15.97
C ARG A 226 6.10 -6.83 17.21
N PRO A 227 5.90 -7.49 18.36
CA PRO A 227 6.69 -7.22 19.55
C PRO A 227 8.15 -7.63 19.33
N LEU A 228 9.07 -6.79 19.80
CA LEU A 228 10.52 -7.04 19.81
C LEU A 228 11.05 -7.27 21.23
N SER A 229 10.30 -6.84 22.23
CA SER A 229 10.60 -7.03 23.66
C SER A 229 9.35 -7.40 24.44
N ASP A 230 9.53 -7.82 25.69
CA ASP A 230 8.41 -7.97 26.63
C ASP A 230 7.89 -6.59 27.10
N PRO A 231 6.60 -6.47 27.43
CA PRO A 231 6.04 -5.25 27.99
C PRO A 231 6.71 -4.86 29.31
N SER A 232 7.13 -3.60 29.41
CA SER A 232 7.68 -3.02 30.63
C SER A 232 6.72 -1.96 31.20
N PRO A 233 6.58 -1.84 32.53
CA PRO A 233 5.68 -0.86 33.13
C PRO A 233 6.17 0.56 32.85
N LEU A 234 5.24 1.45 32.52
CA LEU A 234 5.52 2.86 32.32
C LEU A 234 5.75 3.55 33.67
N LEU A 235 6.87 4.26 33.81
CA LEU A 235 7.23 4.89 35.08
C LEU A 235 6.54 6.24 35.26
N PRO A 236 6.23 6.67 36.51
CA PRO A 236 5.67 8.00 36.78
C PRO A 236 6.55 9.16 36.31
N THR A 237 7.86 8.92 36.14
CA THR A 237 8.81 9.89 35.59
C THR A 237 8.73 10.03 34.07
N GLU A 238 8.13 9.04 33.39
CA GLU A 238 7.96 9.01 31.93
C GLU A 238 6.57 9.48 31.52
N PHE A 239 5.54 9.13 32.29
CA PHE A 239 4.18 9.56 32.08
C PHE A 239 3.51 9.90 33.40
N ASP A 240 2.87 11.06 33.49
CA ASP A 240 2.10 11.47 34.66
C ASP A 240 0.78 10.70 34.74
N ILE A 241 0.90 9.43 35.15
CA ILE A 241 -0.22 8.53 35.37
C ILE A 241 -1.20 9.14 36.37
N PHE A 242 -0.71 9.82 37.40
CA PHE A 242 -1.58 10.40 38.42
C PHE A 242 -2.48 11.48 37.82
N ASN A 243 -1.92 12.44 37.09
CA ASN A 243 -2.71 13.50 36.47
C ASN A 243 -3.66 12.96 35.39
N PHE A 244 -3.22 12.00 34.57
CA PHE A 244 -4.09 11.35 33.59
C PHE A 244 -5.30 10.68 34.28
N GLU A 245 -5.07 9.93 35.35
CA GLU A 245 -6.13 9.26 36.09
C GLU A 245 -7.04 10.26 36.81
N GLN A 246 -6.48 11.35 37.35
CA GLN A 246 -7.30 12.44 37.88
C GLN A 246 -8.18 13.04 36.78
N LEU A 247 -7.69 13.22 35.55
CA LEU A 247 -8.51 13.72 34.44
C LEU A 247 -9.67 12.76 34.10
N LEU A 248 -9.46 11.44 34.22
CA LEU A 248 -10.51 10.44 33.98
C LEU A 248 -11.53 10.35 35.13
N LEU A 249 -11.07 10.55 36.36
CA LEU A 249 -11.82 10.33 37.60
C LEU A 249 -12.45 11.61 38.17
N GLN A 250 -11.85 12.77 37.92
CA GLN A 250 -12.37 14.06 38.34
C GLN A 250 -13.42 14.55 37.35
N ASN A 251 -14.50 15.08 37.92
CA ASN A 251 -15.59 15.80 37.25
C ASN A 251 -16.54 14.89 36.45
N SER A 252 -17.57 14.43 37.16
CA SER A 252 -18.84 14.03 36.56
C SER A 252 -19.46 15.19 35.81
N PHE A 253 -20.00 14.93 34.63
CA PHE A 253 -20.74 15.91 33.85
C PHE A 253 -22.23 15.79 34.07
N ARG A 254 -22.95 16.89 33.83
CA ARG A 254 -24.42 16.93 33.87
C ARG A 254 -24.94 16.26 32.61
N LEU A 255 -25.57 15.08 32.71
CA LEU A 255 -26.37 14.60 31.58
C LEU A 255 -27.58 15.52 31.42
N GLY A 256 -27.71 16.13 30.25
CA GLY A 256 -28.90 16.90 29.91
C GLY A 256 -30.07 15.94 29.74
N TYR A 257 -31.12 16.16 30.53
CA TYR A 257 -32.42 15.57 30.22
C TYR A 257 -33.09 16.38 29.12
N ASP A 258 -33.93 15.72 28.32
CA ASP A 258 -34.92 16.44 27.53
C ASP A 258 -35.85 17.27 28.43
N ASP A 259 -36.57 18.24 27.84
CA ASP A 259 -37.52 19.11 28.56
C ASP A 259 -38.62 18.33 29.33
N GLN A 260 -38.70 17.02 29.16
CA GLN A 260 -39.63 16.10 29.81
C GLN A 260 -38.98 15.23 30.90
N GLY A 261 -37.67 15.30 31.12
CA GLY A 261 -36.98 14.54 32.17
C GLY A 261 -36.85 13.04 31.90
N THR A 262 -37.06 12.58 30.65
CA THR A 262 -37.28 11.15 30.36
C THR A 262 -36.16 10.46 29.58
N LYS A 263 -35.30 11.20 28.87
CA LYS A 263 -34.17 10.59 28.13
C LYS A 263 -32.89 11.39 28.24
N TYR A 264 -31.77 10.66 28.29
CA TYR A 264 -30.44 11.21 28.14
C TYR A 264 -30.25 11.73 26.72
N GLN A 265 -29.96 13.03 26.58
CA GLN A 265 -29.52 13.59 25.29
C GLN A 265 -27.99 13.73 25.29
N PHE A 266 -27.34 12.90 24.48
CA PHE A 266 -25.92 13.08 24.18
C PHE A 266 -25.75 14.24 23.18
N PRO A 267 -24.64 14.99 23.26
CA PRO A 267 -24.36 16.07 22.33
C PRO A 267 -24.41 15.58 20.89
N SER A 268 -25.15 16.31 20.06
CA SER A 268 -25.43 15.99 18.66
C SER A 268 -24.36 16.55 17.71
N ASN A 269 -23.62 17.56 18.16
CA ASN A 269 -22.58 18.26 17.40
C ASN A 269 -21.37 18.63 18.29
N LEU A 270 -20.29 19.11 17.66
CA LEU A 270 -19.02 19.39 18.34
C LEU A 270 -19.12 20.56 19.33
N ASP A 271 -19.86 21.62 18.98
CA ASP A 271 -20.01 22.81 19.84
C ASP A 271 -20.76 22.45 21.14
N GLU A 272 -21.73 21.52 21.05
CA GLU A 272 -22.39 20.93 22.21
C GLU A 272 -21.42 20.07 23.03
N VAL A 273 -20.55 19.27 22.41
CA VAL A 273 -19.52 18.52 23.14
C VAL A 273 -18.61 19.47 23.90
N GLU A 274 -18.13 20.53 23.26
CA GLU A 274 -17.25 21.53 23.91
C GLU A 274 -17.95 22.21 25.08
N LYS A 275 -19.19 22.67 24.90
CA LYS A 275 -19.99 23.25 25.98
C LYS A 275 -20.25 22.26 27.10
N TRP A 276 -20.52 21.00 26.78
CA TRP A 276 -20.82 19.95 27.73
C TRP A 276 -19.57 19.56 28.54
N MET A 277 -18.44 19.36 27.86
CA MET A 277 -17.14 19.09 28.48
C MET A 277 -16.63 20.29 29.27
N ALA A 278 -16.93 21.52 28.85
CA ALA A 278 -16.59 22.75 29.57
C ALA A 278 -17.57 23.10 30.70
N SER A 279 -18.76 22.48 30.74
CA SER A 279 -19.77 22.66 31.80
C SER A 279 -19.32 21.99 33.10
N TYR A 280 -18.27 22.55 33.67
CA TYR A 280 -17.78 22.23 35.00
C TYR A 280 -18.73 22.83 36.03
N HIS A 281 -19.38 21.98 36.84
CA HIS A 281 -20.11 22.43 38.02
C HIS A 281 -19.54 21.74 39.26
N PRO A 282 -18.77 22.46 40.10
CA PRO A 282 -18.33 21.95 41.40
C PRO A 282 -19.42 22.03 42.48
N SER A 283 -20.63 22.46 42.14
CA SER A 283 -21.70 22.71 43.09
C SER A 283 -22.40 21.42 43.52
N PHE A 284 -21.93 20.92 44.65
CA PHE A 284 -22.68 20.22 45.69
C PHE A 284 -24.16 20.64 45.77
N TYR A 285 -25.05 19.67 46.01
CA TYR A 285 -26.49 19.84 46.31
C TYR A 285 -27.41 20.14 45.13
N ASP A 286 -27.52 19.22 44.17
CA ASP A 286 -28.82 19.04 43.52
C ASP A 286 -29.17 17.53 43.45
N PRO A 287 -30.05 17.04 44.33
CA PRO A 287 -30.38 15.62 44.48
C PRO A 287 -31.31 15.09 43.38
N SER A 288 -31.38 15.74 42.21
CA SER A 288 -32.19 15.31 41.06
C SER A 288 -31.39 14.80 39.85
N TRP A 289 -30.07 14.61 39.98
CA TRP A 289 -29.16 14.47 38.83
C TRP A 289 -28.37 13.16 38.88
N ILE A 290 -28.29 12.46 37.74
CA ILE A 290 -27.47 11.26 37.56
C ILE A 290 -26.05 11.69 37.16
N ILE A 291 -25.13 11.57 38.12
CA ILE A 291 -23.70 11.73 37.95
C ILE A 291 -23.20 10.50 37.18
N THR A 292 -22.56 10.70 36.02
CA THR A 292 -21.91 9.63 35.26
C THR A 292 -20.42 9.90 35.07
N SER A 293 -19.63 8.84 35.17
CA SER A 293 -18.19 8.86 34.98
C SER A 293 -17.87 9.17 33.52
N ARG A 294 -16.79 9.93 33.30
CA ARG A 294 -16.27 10.18 31.94
C ARG A 294 -16.01 8.86 31.21
N MET A 295 -15.52 7.86 31.94
CA MET A 295 -15.32 6.51 31.42
C MET A 295 -16.58 5.89 30.81
N LEU A 296 -17.75 6.03 31.47
CA LEU A 296 -19.01 5.52 30.95
C LEU A 296 -19.45 6.26 29.68
N LEU A 297 -19.25 7.59 29.64
CA LEU A 297 -19.52 8.39 28.45
C LEU A 297 -18.70 7.90 27.24
N PHE A 298 -17.40 7.67 27.42
CA PHE A 298 -16.54 7.15 26.36
C PHE A 298 -16.89 5.70 26.01
N ALA A 299 -17.28 4.89 27.00
CA ALA A 299 -17.76 3.54 26.77
C ALA A 299 -19.00 3.55 25.86
N ASP A 300 -20.00 4.41 26.10
CA ASP A 300 -21.17 4.54 25.21
C ASP A 300 -20.79 5.10 23.82
N ALA A 301 -19.91 6.11 23.77
CA ALA A 301 -19.48 6.70 22.50
C ALA A 301 -18.77 5.68 21.58
N LEU A 302 -17.97 4.79 22.17
CA LEU A 302 -17.26 3.72 21.46
C LEU A 302 -18.13 2.48 21.21
N TYR A 303 -19.29 2.38 21.88
CA TYR A 303 -20.25 1.31 21.66
C TYR A 303 -20.95 1.48 20.31
N THR A 304 -21.19 0.38 19.60
CA THR A 304 -21.78 0.41 18.26
C THR A 304 -23.11 1.16 18.27
N GLN A 305 -23.20 2.25 17.52
CA GLN A 305 -24.40 3.10 17.42
C GLN A 305 -25.64 2.33 16.93
N ASN A 306 -25.45 1.19 16.26
CA ASN A 306 -26.51 0.33 15.71
C ASN A 306 -26.99 -0.78 16.67
N SER A 307 -26.48 -0.82 17.91
CA SER A 307 -26.89 -1.84 18.88
C SER A 307 -28.23 -1.47 19.50
N SER A 308 -29.14 -2.45 19.66
CA SER A 308 -30.42 -2.22 20.32
C SER A 308 -30.23 -1.73 21.77
N ALA A 309 -31.19 -0.97 22.31
CA ALA A 309 -31.13 -0.46 23.68
C ALA A 309 -30.92 -1.58 24.73
N GLY A 310 -31.48 -2.78 24.49
CA GLY A 310 -31.25 -3.96 25.34
C GLY A 310 -29.82 -4.52 25.24
N ALA A 311 -29.18 -4.47 24.07
CA ALA A 311 -27.77 -4.85 23.91
C ALA A 311 -26.81 -3.82 24.53
N LYS A 312 -27.25 -2.57 24.70
CA LYS A 312 -26.52 -1.56 25.48
C LYS A 312 -26.66 -1.75 26.99
N ALA A 313 -27.64 -2.52 27.43
CA ALA A 313 -27.90 -2.82 28.83
C ALA A 313 -27.33 -4.19 29.28
N ASP A 314 -26.49 -4.83 28.46
CA ASP A 314 -25.78 -6.04 28.85
C ASP A 314 -24.55 -5.67 29.71
N PRO A 315 -24.49 -6.11 30.99
CA PRO A 315 -23.36 -5.79 31.87
C PRO A 315 -22.00 -6.20 31.32
N GLU A 316 -21.90 -7.34 30.64
CA GLU A 316 -20.62 -7.81 30.07
C GLU A 316 -20.18 -6.92 28.90
N ALA A 317 -21.14 -6.47 28.10
CA ALA A 317 -20.87 -5.58 26.98
C ALA A 317 -20.41 -4.19 27.44
N ILE A 318 -21.00 -3.64 28.50
CA ILE A 318 -20.56 -2.35 29.08
C ILE A 318 -19.21 -2.51 29.77
N GLU A 319 -18.94 -3.60 30.49
CA GLU A 319 -17.62 -3.87 31.07
C GLU A 319 -16.53 -3.86 29.97
N LYS A 320 -16.80 -4.56 28.86
CA LYS A 320 -15.93 -4.55 27.67
C LYS A 320 -15.79 -3.15 27.06
N ALA A 321 -16.85 -2.36 27.07
CA ALA A 321 -16.81 -0.98 26.60
C ALA A 321 -15.97 -0.08 27.50
N ILE A 322 -16.02 -0.25 28.82
CA ILE A 322 -15.14 0.45 29.78
C ILE A 322 -13.67 0.06 29.55
N TYR A 323 -13.39 -1.22 29.33
CA TYR A 323 -12.04 -1.68 28.97
C TYR A 323 -11.52 -1.00 27.69
N ARG A 324 -12.36 -0.93 26.66
CA ARG A 324 -12.01 -0.27 25.39
C ARG A 324 -11.82 1.23 25.58
N ALA A 325 -12.71 1.88 26.33
CA ALA A 325 -12.61 3.30 26.64
C ALA A 325 -11.31 3.65 27.39
N HIS A 326 -10.87 2.79 28.32
CA HIS A 326 -9.65 3.02 29.09
C HIS A 326 -8.41 3.02 28.19
N LYS A 327 -8.29 2.01 27.31
CA LYS A 327 -7.22 1.92 26.32
C LYS A 327 -7.25 3.09 25.34
N TYR A 328 -8.43 3.41 24.83
CA TYR A 328 -8.66 4.48 23.88
C TYR A 328 -8.23 5.84 24.43
N LEU A 329 -8.64 6.16 25.65
CA LEU A 329 -8.29 7.42 26.29
C LEU A 329 -6.80 7.51 26.58
N PHE A 330 -6.19 6.40 26.99
CA PHE A 330 -4.74 6.37 27.21
C PHE A 330 -3.96 6.52 25.91
N SER A 331 -4.34 5.83 24.83
CA SER A 331 -3.64 5.96 23.54
C SER A 331 -3.75 7.39 23.01
N TYR A 332 -4.92 8.01 23.14
CA TYR A 332 -5.11 9.41 22.76
C TYR A 332 -4.24 10.34 23.61
N ALA A 333 -4.27 10.20 24.95
CA ALA A 333 -3.47 11.02 25.85
C ALA A 333 -1.97 10.88 25.58
N ALA A 334 -1.49 9.64 25.40
CA ALA A 334 -0.09 9.36 25.08
C ALA A 334 0.33 10.07 23.77
N SER A 335 -0.53 10.05 22.74
CA SER A 335 -0.28 10.71 21.46
C SER A 335 -0.25 12.24 21.55
N SER A 336 -1.02 12.84 22.46
CA SER A 336 -1.04 14.29 22.67
C SER A 336 0.11 14.80 23.53
N THR A 337 0.80 13.92 24.26
CA THR A 337 1.91 14.26 25.17
C THR A 337 3.30 14.05 24.55
N LEU A 338 3.41 14.13 23.24
CA LEU A 338 4.64 13.82 22.52
C LEU A 338 5.52 15.06 22.31
N ALA A 339 6.83 14.87 22.47
CA ALA A 339 7.86 15.85 22.16
C ALA A 339 8.83 15.29 21.12
N ASN A 340 9.24 16.12 20.16
CA ASN A 340 10.17 15.72 19.11
C ASN A 340 11.62 15.67 19.61
N GLN A 341 12.37 14.70 19.13
CA GLN A 341 13.81 14.53 19.31
C GLN A 341 14.48 14.50 17.93
N THR A 342 15.43 15.41 17.75
CA THR A 342 16.25 15.52 16.52
C THR A 342 17.72 15.24 16.86
N GLY A 343 18.47 14.66 15.92
CA GLY A 343 19.95 14.58 15.98
C GLY A 343 20.57 13.29 16.54
N HIS A 344 21.91 13.32 16.66
CA HIS A 344 22.86 12.21 16.87
C HIS A 344 22.61 11.20 18.03
N GLN A 345 21.54 11.37 18.82
CA GLN A 345 21.13 10.44 19.89
C GLN A 345 20.02 9.45 19.45
N LEU A 346 19.66 9.44 18.18
CA LEU A 346 18.68 8.51 17.62
C LEU A 346 19.27 7.10 17.53
N ASP A 347 18.84 6.21 18.43
CA ASP A 347 19.17 4.79 18.38
C ASP A 347 18.37 4.11 17.23
N ASN A 348 19.02 3.25 16.44
CA ASN A 348 18.46 2.62 15.23
C ASN A 348 17.83 3.61 14.22
N GLN A 349 18.66 4.19 13.35
CA GLN A 349 18.26 5.25 12.41
C GLN A 349 17.59 4.74 11.13
N THR A 350 17.42 3.43 10.95
CA THR A 350 16.94 2.88 9.68
C THR A 350 15.46 2.48 9.75
N ALA A 351 14.68 3.00 8.81
CA ALA A 351 13.34 2.53 8.50
C ALA A 351 13.34 1.82 7.13
N THR A 352 12.34 1.01 6.87
CA THR A 352 12.10 0.39 5.55
C THR A 352 10.92 1.08 4.88
N LEU A 353 11.14 1.70 3.73
CA LEU A 353 10.10 2.26 2.89
C LEU A 353 9.67 1.22 1.84
N ALA A 354 8.38 0.93 1.79
CA ALA A 354 7.76 0.07 0.78
C ALA A 354 6.95 0.94 -0.18
N THR A 355 7.43 1.10 -1.41
CA THR A 355 6.79 1.90 -2.46
C THR A 355 6.21 1.00 -3.55
N PRO A 356 4.98 1.23 -4.03
CA PRO A 356 4.49 0.53 -5.21
C PRO A 356 5.17 1.06 -6.47
N ALA A 357 5.96 0.22 -7.13
CA ALA A 357 6.55 0.47 -8.44
C ALA A 357 5.65 -0.11 -9.53
N TYR A 358 5.30 0.71 -10.52
CA TYR A 358 4.55 0.29 -11.70
C TYR A 358 5.53 0.10 -12.86
N GLY A 359 5.57 -1.11 -13.42
CA GLY A 359 6.46 -1.45 -14.53
C GLY A 359 5.75 -2.23 -15.62
N ILE A 360 6.26 -2.13 -16.85
CA ILE A 360 5.85 -3.00 -17.96
C ILE A 360 6.68 -4.28 -17.87
N LEU A 361 6.06 -5.36 -17.38
CA LEU A 361 6.69 -6.69 -17.40
C LEU A 361 6.58 -7.26 -18.82
N VAL A 362 7.67 -7.20 -19.57
CA VAL A 362 7.79 -7.91 -20.85
C VAL A 362 8.07 -9.37 -20.53
N SER A 363 7.23 -10.27 -21.02
CA SER A 363 7.42 -11.71 -20.80
C SER A 363 8.70 -12.19 -21.45
N PHE A 364 9.52 -12.92 -20.68
CA PHE A 364 10.77 -13.54 -21.14
C PHE A 364 10.58 -14.33 -22.44
N TYR A 365 9.47 -15.07 -22.57
CA TYR A 365 9.19 -15.86 -23.77
C TYR A 365 8.97 -14.99 -25.01
N PHE A 366 8.26 -13.87 -24.87
CA PHE A 366 8.04 -12.94 -25.98
C PHE A 366 9.31 -12.19 -26.36
N ALA A 367 10.11 -11.78 -25.38
CA ALA A 367 11.40 -11.12 -25.63
C ALA A 367 12.37 -12.05 -26.37
N THR A 368 12.52 -13.30 -25.89
CA THR A 368 13.37 -14.30 -26.54
C THR A 368 12.86 -14.66 -27.94
N ALA A 369 11.55 -14.79 -28.14
CA ALA A 369 10.99 -15.05 -29.47
C ALA A 369 11.28 -13.90 -30.46
N ALA A 370 11.13 -12.65 -30.02
CA ALA A 370 11.45 -11.48 -30.85
C ALA A 370 12.95 -11.40 -31.16
N GLU A 371 13.82 -11.71 -30.19
CA GLU A 371 15.27 -11.75 -30.36
C GLU A 371 15.69 -12.83 -31.38
N CYS A 372 15.15 -14.04 -31.26
CA CYS A 372 15.39 -15.12 -32.24
C CYS A 372 14.89 -14.74 -33.64
N LEU A 373 13.74 -14.09 -33.74
CA LEU A 373 13.18 -13.64 -35.02
C LEU A 373 14.07 -12.57 -35.67
N LEU A 374 14.57 -11.59 -34.89
CA LEU A 374 15.49 -10.57 -35.37
C LEU A 374 16.81 -11.16 -35.86
N LEU A 375 17.37 -12.13 -35.13
CA LEU A 375 18.58 -12.85 -35.54
C LEU A 375 18.35 -13.61 -36.86
N LEU A 376 17.21 -14.29 -36.99
CA LEU A 376 16.85 -15.01 -38.21
C LEU A 376 16.73 -14.06 -39.41
N ILE A 377 16.07 -12.91 -39.24
CA ILE A 377 15.95 -11.89 -40.29
C ILE A 377 17.34 -11.39 -40.71
N ALA A 378 18.25 -11.17 -39.75
CA ALA A 378 19.62 -10.74 -40.05
C ALA A 378 20.40 -11.79 -40.85
N ILE A 379 20.28 -13.08 -40.53
CA ILE A 379 20.90 -14.18 -41.28
C ILE A 379 20.36 -14.21 -42.71
N ILE A 380 19.04 -14.16 -42.88
CA ILE A 380 18.40 -14.18 -44.20
C ILE A 380 18.86 -12.99 -45.05
N ALA A 381 18.90 -11.79 -44.48
CA ALA A 381 19.37 -10.59 -45.16
C ALA A 381 20.84 -10.69 -45.59
N LEU A 382 21.71 -11.27 -44.74
CA LEU A 382 23.11 -11.53 -45.08
C LEU A 382 23.25 -12.53 -46.23
N THR A 383 22.49 -13.63 -46.21
CA THR A 383 22.49 -14.60 -47.33
C THR A 383 22.01 -13.97 -48.62
N LEU A 384 20.91 -13.19 -48.60
CA LEU A 384 20.43 -12.49 -49.79
C LEU A 384 21.47 -11.50 -50.33
N LEU A 385 22.11 -10.72 -49.46
CA LEU A 385 23.17 -9.80 -49.88
C LEU A 385 24.37 -10.55 -50.48
N TYR A 386 24.73 -11.70 -49.91
CA TYR A 386 25.80 -12.56 -50.44
C TYR A 386 25.47 -13.06 -51.85
N PHE A 387 24.27 -13.61 -52.06
CA PHE A 387 23.84 -14.08 -53.37
C PHE A 387 23.74 -12.93 -54.39
N CYS A 388 23.21 -11.78 -54.01
CA CYS A 388 23.16 -10.59 -54.86
C CYS A 388 24.54 -9.98 -55.18
N ARG A 389 25.56 -10.26 -54.35
CA ARG A 389 26.95 -9.90 -54.65
C ARG A 389 27.59 -10.85 -55.66
N LYS A 390 27.30 -12.14 -55.55
CA LYS A 390 27.90 -13.19 -56.39
C LYS A 390 27.25 -13.27 -57.78
N ALA A 391 25.98 -12.91 -57.91
CA ALA A 391 25.29 -12.85 -59.21
C ALA A 391 25.79 -11.67 -60.04
N GLN A 392 26.73 -11.91 -60.95
CA GLN A 392 27.11 -10.94 -61.98
C GLN A 392 26.07 -10.99 -63.11
N CYS A 393 25.45 -9.85 -63.41
CA CYS A 393 24.58 -9.72 -64.58
C CYS A 393 25.44 -9.34 -65.79
N HIS A 394 25.66 -10.28 -66.71
CA HIS A 394 26.42 -10.07 -67.94
C HIS A 394 25.54 -9.57 -69.10
N LEU A 395 24.26 -9.24 -68.82
CA LEU A 395 23.37 -8.67 -69.83
C LEU A 395 23.74 -7.22 -70.11
N GLN A 396 24.07 -6.93 -71.36
CA GLN A 396 24.38 -5.56 -71.83
C GLN A 396 23.12 -4.74 -72.17
N SER A 397 21.92 -5.34 -72.19
CA SER A 397 20.67 -4.60 -72.38
C SER A 397 19.52 -5.25 -71.61
N ASN A 398 18.44 -4.48 -71.39
CA ASN A 398 17.28 -4.91 -70.62
C ASN A 398 16.21 -5.64 -71.47
N PRO A 399 15.98 -6.95 -71.26
CA PRO A 399 14.89 -7.68 -71.90
C PRO A 399 13.55 -7.59 -71.12
N ASN A 400 13.38 -6.60 -70.24
CA ASN A 400 12.21 -6.43 -69.35
C ASN A 400 10.85 -6.34 -70.06
N SER A 401 10.81 -5.97 -71.35
CA SER A 401 9.55 -5.83 -72.06
C SER A 401 9.34 -6.96 -73.05
N ILE A 402 8.13 -7.53 -73.05
CA ILE A 402 7.65 -8.48 -74.08
C ILE A 402 7.89 -7.92 -75.48
N SER A 403 7.72 -6.60 -75.68
CA SER A 403 7.97 -5.96 -76.98
C SER A 403 9.44 -6.07 -77.44
N ARG A 404 10.40 -6.01 -76.51
CA ARG A 404 11.83 -6.16 -76.80
C ARG A 404 12.21 -7.62 -77.01
N LEU A 405 11.63 -8.54 -76.24
CA LEU A 405 11.78 -9.98 -76.49
C LEU A 405 11.25 -10.35 -77.89
N CYS A 406 10.07 -9.85 -78.27
CA CYS A 406 9.53 -10.01 -79.61
C CYS A 406 10.45 -9.41 -80.68
N ARG A 407 11.08 -8.25 -80.42
CA ARG A 407 12.07 -7.67 -81.34
C ARG A 407 13.31 -8.55 -81.50
N ILE A 408 13.81 -9.16 -80.43
CA ILE A 408 14.95 -10.10 -80.49
C ILE A 408 14.56 -11.33 -81.32
N CYS A 409 13.38 -11.91 -81.08
CA CYS A 409 12.89 -13.04 -81.87
C CYS A 409 12.67 -12.66 -83.35
N ASN A 410 12.12 -11.48 -83.63
CA ASN A 410 11.93 -10.97 -84.99
C ASN A 410 13.25 -10.67 -85.71
N ALA A 411 14.30 -10.31 -84.97
CA ALA A 411 15.66 -10.12 -85.49
C ALA A 411 16.37 -11.43 -85.88
N SER A 412 15.76 -12.58 -85.59
CA SER A 412 16.41 -13.89 -85.64
C SER A 412 15.79 -14.77 -86.74
N PRO A 413 16.03 -14.49 -88.04
CA PRO A 413 15.36 -15.18 -89.14
C PRO A 413 15.59 -16.71 -89.11
N GLY A 414 16.75 -17.16 -88.63
CA GLY A 414 17.05 -18.59 -88.45
C GLY A 414 16.13 -19.27 -87.43
N ILE A 415 15.83 -18.59 -86.32
CA ILE A 415 14.91 -19.10 -85.31
C ILE A 415 13.47 -19.05 -85.82
N ILE A 416 13.06 -17.94 -86.45
CA ILE A 416 11.71 -17.82 -87.02
C ILE A 416 11.46 -18.96 -88.01
N ASN A 417 12.42 -19.29 -88.87
CA ASN A 417 12.30 -20.39 -89.81
C ASN A 417 12.25 -21.75 -89.11
N LEU A 418 13.08 -21.97 -88.09
CA LEU A 418 13.05 -23.19 -87.29
C LEU A 418 11.71 -23.39 -86.58
N TYR A 419 11.11 -22.34 -86.01
CA TYR A 419 9.79 -22.43 -85.38
C TYR A 419 8.65 -22.52 -86.41
N LYS A 420 8.77 -21.91 -87.59
CA LYS A 420 7.80 -22.09 -88.69
C LYS A 420 7.72 -23.54 -89.13
N THR A 421 8.85 -24.25 -89.24
CA THR A 421 8.85 -25.69 -89.59
C THR A 421 8.30 -26.57 -88.47
N LEU A 422 8.19 -26.04 -87.25
CA LEU A 422 7.69 -26.74 -86.07
C LEU A 422 6.28 -26.29 -85.65
N ALA A 423 5.62 -25.41 -86.42
CA ALA A 423 4.37 -24.76 -86.05
C ALA A 423 3.18 -25.74 -85.89
N THR A 424 3.26 -26.93 -86.50
CA THR A 424 2.24 -27.98 -86.41
C THR A 424 2.45 -28.96 -85.25
N ASN A 425 3.54 -28.83 -84.50
CA ASN A 425 3.91 -29.79 -83.47
C ASN A 425 3.32 -29.42 -82.10
N ASN A 426 2.93 -30.43 -81.32
CA ASN A 426 2.45 -30.20 -79.96
C ASN A 426 3.62 -29.90 -78.99
N GLY A 427 3.31 -29.34 -77.81
CA GLY A 427 4.34 -28.89 -76.86
C GLY A 427 5.36 -29.98 -76.46
N LYS A 428 4.91 -31.23 -76.33
CA LYS A 428 5.80 -32.37 -76.00
C LYS A 428 6.76 -32.72 -77.16
N GLN A 429 6.28 -32.65 -78.39
CA GLN A 429 7.11 -32.85 -79.59
C GLN A 429 8.11 -31.70 -79.75
N LEU A 430 7.68 -30.46 -79.49
CA LEU A 430 8.54 -29.29 -79.55
C LEU A 430 9.67 -29.37 -78.52
N GLU A 431 9.34 -29.74 -77.28
CA GLU A 431 10.35 -29.96 -76.22
C GLU A 431 11.35 -31.03 -76.63
N SER A 432 10.88 -32.17 -77.17
CA SER A 432 11.77 -33.25 -77.61
C SER A 432 12.71 -32.84 -78.75
N LEU A 433 12.26 -31.99 -79.68
CA LEU A 433 13.03 -31.54 -80.83
C LEU A 433 14.01 -30.42 -80.49
N LEU A 434 13.70 -29.61 -79.48
CA LEU A 434 14.53 -28.48 -79.05
C LEU A 434 15.46 -28.81 -77.89
N LYS A 435 15.28 -29.94 -77.21
CA LYS A 435 16.02 -30.33 -76.00
C LYS A 435 17.54 -30.24 -76.18
N ASP A 436 18.03 -30.63 -77.35
CA ASP A 436 19.47 -30.65 -77.67
C ASP A 436 19.93 -29.41 -78.45
N CYS A 437 19.03 -28.46 -78.69
CA CYS A 437 19.34 -27.21 -79.35
C CYS A 437 19.81 -26.18 -78.31
N SER A 438 21.08 -25.78 -78.39
CA SER A 438 21.56 -24.62 -77.61
C SER A 438 21.37 -23.35 -78.43
N PHE A 439 20.75 -22.34 -77.83
CA PHE A 439 20.58 -21.02 -78.44
C PHE A 439 21.50 -20.03 -77.75
N ARG A 440 22.27 -19.28 -78.54
CA ARG A 440 23.12 -18.20 -78.04
C ARG A 440 22.48 -16.87 -78.42
N LEU A 441 22.44 -15.95 -77.46
CA LEU A 441 22.09 -14.56 -77.74
C LEU A 441 23.35 -13.84 -78.22
N SER A 442 23.30 -13.34 -79.45
CA SER A 442 24.42 -12.71 -80.14
C SER A 442 24.08 -11.27 -80.52
N HIS A 443 25.13 -10.49 -80.80
CA HIS A 443 25.06 -9.03 -80.94
C HIS A 443 25.88 -8.55 -82.14
N CYS A 444 25.41 -7.52 -82.85
CA CYS A 444 26.16 -6.87 -83.93
C CYS A 444 26.96 -5.69 -83.37
N GLY A 445 28.28 -5.71 -83.51
CA GLY A 445 29.18 -4.66 -83.00
C GLY A 445 29.10 -3.29 -83.70
N CYS A 446 27.96 -2.92 -84.31
CA CYS A 446 27.80 -1.65 -85.02
C CYS A 446 27.34 -0.54 -84.05
N ALA A 447 27.99 0.63 -84.12
CA ALA A 447 27.84 1.71 -83.15
C ALA A 447 26.43 2.34 -83.07
N ASP A 448 25.61 2.28 -84.12
CA ASP A 448 24.34 3.05 -84.16
C ASP A 448 23.05 2.22 -84.22
N GLN A 449 23.11 0.89 -84.37
CA GLN A 449 21.93 0.01 -84.29
C GLN A 449 22.29 -1.37 -83.75
N CYS A 450 22.59 -1.44 -82.45
CA CYS A 450 22.83 -2.67 -81.72
C CYS A 450 21.54 -3.52 -81.60
N GLN A 451 21.29 -4.40 -82.57
CA GLN A 451 20.20 -5.37 -82.49
C GLN A 451 20.73 -6.71 -81.96
N LEU A 452 20.08 -7.21 -80.91
CA LEU A 452 20.31 -8.57 -80.40
C LEU A 452 19.50 -9.57 -81.23
N TRP A 453 20.11 -10.68 -81.59
CA TRP A 453 19.42 -11.83 -82.19
C TRP A 453 19.84 -13.12 -81.50
N LEU A 454 19.01 -14.14 -81.63
CA LEU A 454 19.28 -15.49 -81.19
C LEU A 454 19.80 -16.30 -82.37
N GLU A 455 20.86 -17.05 -82.14
CA GLU A 455 21.39 -18.02 -83.08
C GLU A 455 21.38 -19.42 -82.45
N GLN A 456 21.05 -20.42 -83.27
CA GLN A 456 21.18 -21.81 -82.86
C GLN A 456 22.65 -22.21 -82.97
N VAL A 457 23.26 -22.58 -81.85
CA VAL A 457 24.61 -23.13 -81.81
C VAL A 457 24.48 -24.60 -82.19
N LYS A 458 24.82 -24.93 -83.44
CA LYS A 458 24.98 -26.33 -83.84
C LYS A 458 26.19 -26.89 -83.09
N PRO A 459 26.08 -28.04 -82.42
CA PRO A 459 27.26 -28.69 -81.84
C PRO A 459 28.23 -28.98 -82.97
N SER A 460 29.40 -28.34 -82.96
CA SER A 460 30.44 -28.58 -83.96
C SER A 460 30.80 -30.06 -83.97
N ALA A 461 30.45 -30.75 -85.05
CA ALA A 461 31.02 -32.06 -85.35
C ALA A 461 32.53 -31.84 -85.51
N VAL A 462 33.29 -32.34 -84.55
CA VAL A 462 34.74 -32.44 -84.64
C VAL A 462 35.05 -33.36 -85.82
N HIS A 463 35.50 -32.78 -86.92
CA HIS A 463 36.21 -33.50 -87.97
C HIS A 463 37.66 -32.99 -88.00
N PRO A 464 38.64 -33.86 -87.70
CA PRO A 464 40.05 -33.50 -87.81
C PRO A 464 40.49 -33.68 -89.25
N GLY A 465 41.01 -32.62 -89.87
CA GLY A 465 41.88 -32.77 -91.04
C GLY A 465 41.60 -31.81 -92.19
N TYR A 466 42.71 -31.21 -92.63
CA TYR A 466 42.95 -30.54 -93.90
C TYR A 466 42.38 -29.13 -94.09
N GLY A 467 43.31 -28.17 -94.10
CA GLY A 467 43.01 -26.75 -94.15
C GLY A 467 42.75 -26.20 -95.54
N GLN A 468 42.18 -25.00 -95.55
CA GLN A 468 42.56 -23.91 -96.43
C GLN A 468 41.91 -22.61 -95.93
N THR A 469 42.78 -21.67 -95.55
CA THR A 469 42.73 -20.22 -95.87
C THR A 469 41.37 -19.59 -96.16
N GLY A 470 40.89 -18.81 -95.19
CA GLY A 470 39.86 -17.79 -95.38
C GLY A 470 39.97 -16.76 -94.25
N GLN A 471 40.44 -15.56 -94.59
CA GLN A 471 40.66 -14.44 -93.69
C GLN A 471 39.42 -14.10 -92.84
N ALA A 472 39.64 -13.97 -91.53
CA ALA A 472 39.04 -12.89 -90.75
C ALA A 472 40.03 -12.51 -89.65
N ARG A 473 40.61 -11.31 -89.78
CA ARG A 473 41.42 -10.64 -88.76
C ARG A 473 40.74 -10.75 -87.38
N PRO A 474 41.44 -11.15 -86.31
CA PRO A 474 41.10 -10.68 -84.99
C PRO A 474 41.49 -9.20 -84.96
N SER A 475 40.52 -8.31 -85.19
CA SER A 475 40.69 -6.89 -84.87
C SER A 475 40.77 -6.77 -83.35
N GLU A 476 42.00 -6.85 -82.87
CA GLU A 476 42.48 -6.43 -81.57
C GLU A 476 42.38 -4.90 -81.48
N SER A 477 41.16 -4.36 -81.38
CA SER A 477 40.92 -2.94 -81.07
C SER A 477 39.44 -2.69 -80.79
N ALA A 478 39.00 -2.89 -79.55
CA ALA A 478 37.95 -2.09 -78.90
C ALA A 478 37.67 -2.64 -77.49
N ASN A 479 38.65 -2.54 -76.59
CA ASN A 479 38.34 -2.36 -75.16
C ASN A 479 37.87 -0.91 -74.93
N ALA A 480 36.93 -0.43 -75.76
CA ALA A 480 36.15 0.74 -75.44
C ALA A 480 35.13 0.29 -74.39
N HIS A 481 35.11 0.99 -73.27
CA HIS A 481 34.18 0.81 -72.15
C HIS A 481 32.76 0.49 -72.62
N ALA A 482 32.45 -0.80 -72.75
CA ALA A 482 31.08 -1.25 -72.94
C ALA A 482 30.40 -1.03 -71.60
N ASP A 483 29.72 0.11 -71.47
CA ASP A 483 28.93 0.45 -70.28
C ASP A 483 27.92 -0.68 -70.05
N HIS A 484 28.21 -1.50 -69.04
CA HIS A 484 27.34 -2.60 -68.67
C HIS A 484 26.00 -1.99 -68.22
N TYR A 485 24.90 -2.58 -68.70
CA TYR A 485 23.56 -2.13 -68.39
C TYR A 485 23.39 -1.90 -66.88
N LYS A 486 23.09 -0.66 -66.48
CA LYS A 486 22.67 -0.33 -65.12
C LYS A 486 21.14 -0.53 -65.03
N PRO A 487 20.64 -1.61 -64.42
CA PRO A 487 19.22 -1.77 -64.17
C PRO A 487 18.68 -0.61 -63.33
N ALA A 488 17.49 -0.13 -63.67
CA ALA A 488 16.70 0.72 -62.78
C ALA A 488 16.16 -0.16 -61.65
N ILE A 489 16.96 -0.31 -60.60
CA ILE A 489 16.61 -1.09 -59.42
C ILE A 489 15.90 -0.15 -58.43
N PRO A 490 14.69 -0.49 -57.94
CA PRO A 490 14.05 0.26 -56.87
C PRO A 490 14.95 0.28 -55.62
N PHE A 491 14.93 1.38 -54.87
CA PHE A 491 15.90 1.65 -53.81
C PHE A 491 16.05 0.48 -52.82
N GLU A 492 14.94 -0.18 -52.50
CA GLU A 492 14.81 -1.30 -51.57
C GLU A 492 15.67 -2.51 -51.94
N VAL A 493 15.93 -2.72 -53.24
CA VAL A 493 16.73 -3.85 -53.76
C VAL A 493 18.18 -3.44 -54.05
N THR A 494 18.54 -2.18 -53.77
CA THR A 494 19.91 -1.71 -53.97
C THR A 494 20.85 -2.26 -52.90
N ARG A 495 22.11 -2.43 -53.27
CA ARG A 495 23.18 -2.80 -52.33
C ARG A 495 23.29 -1.83 -51.15
N LYS A 496 23.00 -0.54 -51.37
CA LYS A 496 23.04 0.51 -50.34
C LYS A 496 21.94 0.31 -49.29
N ALA A 497 20.70 0.02 -49.71
CA ALA A 497 19.61 -0.28 -48.80
C ALA A 497 19.86 -1.57 -48.02
N GLY A 498 20.36 -2.62 -48.68
CA GLY A 498 20.74 -3.88 -48.02
C GLY A 498 21.83 -3.69 -46.96
N THR A 499 22.86 -2.88 -47.26
CA THR A 499 23.90 -2.55 -46.25
C THR A 499 23.35 -1.74 -45.08
N LEU A 500 22.44 -0.79 -45.34
CA LEU A 500 21.79 0.02 -44.32
C LEU A 500 20.97 -0.87 -43.36
N LEU A 501 20.17 -1.79 -43.90
CA LEU A 501 19.36 -2.72 -43.12
C LEU A 501 20.24 -3.59 -42.20
N ILE A 502 21.34 -4.13 -42.72
CA ILE A 502 22.27 -4.95 -41.93
C ILE A 502 22.93 -4.11 -40.83
N THR A 503 23.35 -2.87 -41.10
CA THR A 503 23.90 -2.00 -40.05
C THR A 503 22.90 -1.71 -38.94
N ILE A 504 21.62 -1.51 -39.28
CA ILE A 504 20.57 -1.30 -38.28
C ILE A 504 20.37 -2.59 -37.46
N LEU A 505 20.25 -3.75 -38.10
CA LEU A 505 20.08 -5.04 -37.41
C LEU A 505 21.27 -5.35 -36.48
N LEU A 506 22.50 -5.12 -36.94
CA LEU A 506 23.72 -5.29 -36.13
C LEU A 506 23.84 -4.26 -35.02
N GLY A 507 23.22 -3.08 -35.11
CA GLY A 507 23.16 -2.10 -34.02
C GLY A 507 22.08 -2.42 -32.98
N VAL A 508 20.97 -3.00 -33.40
CA VAL A 508 19.84 -3.34 -32.52
C VAL A 508 20.17 -4.50 -31.59
N ILE A 509 20.87 -5.54 -32.08
CA ILE A 509 21.27 -6.70 -31.27
C ILE A 509 22.10 -6.33 -30.02
N PRO A 510 23.21 -5.57 -30.13
CA PRO A 510 24.00 -5.16 -28.96
C PRO A 510 23.24 -4.20 -28.06
N ALA A 511 22.37 -3.33 -28.60
CA ALA A 511 21.51 -2.48 -27.77
C ALA A 511 20.57 -3.32 -26.88
N PHE A 512 19.94 -4.37 -27.43
CA PHE A 512 19.13 -5.31 -26.63
C PHE A 512 19.97 -6.09 -25.62
N ALA A 513 21.18 -6.53 -26.00
CA ALA A 513 22.09 -7.22 -25.09
C ALA A 513 22.52 -6.33 -23.91
N ILE A 514 22.81 -5.04 -24.17
CA ILE A 514 23.15 -4.06 -23.14
C ILE A 514 21.97 -3.82 -22.20
N LEU A 515 20.76 -3.67 -22.74
CA LEU A 515 19.56 -3.49 -21.91
C LEU A 515 19.28 -4.70 -21.01
N LYS A 516 19.43 -5.93 -21.54
CA LYS A 516 19.34 -7.16 -20.72
C LYS A 516 20.44 -7.24 -19.67
N TRP A 517 21.66 -6.87 -20.02
CA TRP A 517 22.77 -6.88 -19.07
C TRP A 517 22.56 -5.85 -17.94
N GLN A 518 22.02 -4.67 -18.26
CA GLN A 518 21.61 -3.68 -17.27
C GLN A 518 20.49 -4.18 -16.37
N GLU A 519 19.47 -4.86 -16.91
CA GLU A 519 18.39 -5.48 -16.12
C GLU A 519 18.93 -6.51 -15.11
N VAL A 520 19.79 -7.42 -15.58
CA VAL A 520 20.35 -8.51 -14.76
C VAL A 520 21.34 -7.97 -13.73
N SER A 521 22.21 -7.04 -14.10
CA SER A 521 23.19 -6.44 -13.17
C SER A 521 22.53 -5.60 -12.07
N GLN A 522 21.35 -5.04 -12.32
CA GLN A 522 20.58 -4.31 -11.32
C GLN A 522 19.64 -5.19 -10.48
N ALA A 523 19.63 -6.51 -10.69
CA ALA A 523 18.75 -7.45 -9.96
C ALA A 523 17.27 -7.02 -9.95
N GLY A 524 16.80 -6.39 -11.03
CA GLY A 524 15.43 -5.85 -11.12
C GLY A 524 15.18 -4.53 -10.37
N LYS A 525 16.22 -3.88 -9.80
CA LYS A 525 16.13 -2.49 -9.33
C LYS A 525 16.13 -1.56 -10.54
N PHE A 526 14.96 -1.34 -11.15
CA PHE A 526 14.82 -0.30 -12.17
C PHE A 526 15.19 1.05 -11.57
N SER A 527 16.36 1.56 -11.96
CA SER A 527 16.70 2.96 -11.80
C SER A 527 15.91 3.69 -12.88
N LEU A 528 14.78 4.30 -12.51
CA LEU A 528 14.05 5.18 -13.41
C LEU A 528 15.04 6.23 -13.92
N LEU A 529 15.37 6.17 -15.21
CA LEU A 529 15.90 7.31 -15.93
C LEU A 529 14.84 8.39 -15.81
N VAL A 530 15.07 9.33 -14.89
CA VAL A 530 14.30 10.55 -14.75
C VAL A 530 14.45 11.29 -16.07
N GLY A 531 13.46 11.13 -16.93
CA GLY A 531 13.29 11.97 -18.09
C GLY A 531 13.04 13.39 -17.59
N TRP A 532 14.02 14.26 -17.80
CA TRP A 532 13.82 15.69 -17.72
C TRP A 532 12.75 16.06 -18.74
N ASN A 533 11.63 16.59 -18.26
CA ASN A 533 10.74 17.46 -19.02
C ASN A 533 10.68 18.80 -18.29
#